data_AF-A0A820KDZ8-F1
#
_entry.id   AF-A0A820KDZ8-F1
#
_cell.length_a   1.000
_cell.length_b   1.000
_cell.length_c   1.000
_cell.angle_alpha   90.00
_cell.angle_beta   90.00
_cell.angle_gamma   90.00
#
_symmetry.space_group_name_H-M   'P 1'
#
loop_
_entity.id
_entity.type
_entity.pdbx_description
1 polymer ?
#
loop_
_entity_poly.entity_id
_entity_poly.type
_entity_poly.pdbx_seq_one_letter_code
_entity_poly.pdbx_strand_id
1 'polypeptide(L)'
;AACAFWTLLFLTDDIMDSVHVSEDGDRSKQELFRNMIECLQPAGSFKPLTPFAAALHDCWQRILINITPSCRERFLTAYRTSSEAVLLHDVNPKNRRTVPDLETYIKFRRHTGFAPPVYVFIEYCLELDSLDECWTNDTFKSLVDIANDAASWANVSYFTQNKLFSDVRN
;
A
#
# COMPACT_ATOMS: atom_id res chain seq x y z
N ALA A 1 7.17 17.42 3.05
CA ALA A 1 6.87 16.42 2.00
C ALA A 1 6.38 15.11 2.61
N ALA A 2 7.11 14.53 3.57
CA ALA A 2 6.77 13.26 4.22
C ALA A 2 5.32 13.17 4.76
N CYS A 3 4.86 14.13 5.58
CA CYS A 3 3.49 14.10 6.13
C CYS A 3 2.39 14.19 5.05
N ALA A 4 2.63 14.96 3.98
CA ALA A 4 1.68 15.09 2.88
C ALA A 4 1.62 13.80 2.06
N PHE A 5 2.79 13.25 1.71
CA PHE A 5 2.90 11.96 1.05
C PHE A 5 2.23 10.84 1.86
N TRP A 6 2.47 10.84 3.17
CA TRP A 6 1.83 9.93 4.12
C TRP A 6 0.31 10.00 4.07
N THR A 7 -0.25 11.21 4.16
CA THR A 7 -1.70 11.42 4.10
C THR A 7 -2.28 10.92 2.78
N LEU A 8 -1.58 11.18 1.66
CA LEU A 8 -2.01 10.74 0.34
C LEU A 8 -1.91 9.21 0.17
N LEU A 9 -0.97 8.54 0.84
CA LEU A 9 -0.91 7.07 0.86
C LEU A 9 -2.15 6.47 1.53
N PHE A 10 -2.63 7.02 2.66
CA PHE A 10 -3.89 6.56 3.26
C PHE A 10 -5.09 6.82 2.37
N LEU A 11 -5.14 8.02 1.79
CA LEU A 11 -6.22 8.38 0.88
C LEU A 11 -6.26 7.50 -0.38
N THR A 12 -5.15 6.82 -0.70
CA THR A 12 -5.14 5.83 -1.79
C THR A 12 -6.16 4.75 -1.53
N ASP A 13 -6.23 4.20 -0.32
CA ASP A 13 -7.18 3.13 0.05
C ASP A 13 -8.63 3.59 -0.14
N ASP A 14 -8.98 4.77 0.40
CA ASP A 14 -10.32 5.36 0.23
C ASP A 14 -10.68 5.59 -1.24
N ILE A 15 -9.73 6.06 -2.05
CA ILE A 15 -9.94 6.29 -3.49
C ILE A 15 -10.12 4.96 -4.22
N MET A 16 -9.34 3.93 -3.86
CA MET A 16 -9.47 2.58 -4.45
C MET A 16 -10.81 1.93 -4.11
N ASP A 17 -11.34 2.19 -2.91
CA ASP A 17 -12.63 1.70 -2.46
C ASP A 17 -13.80 2.49 -3.09
N SER A 18 -13.59 3.77 -3.43
CA SER A 18 -14.61 4.60 -4.08
C SER A 18 -14.95 4.14 -5.51
N VAL A 19 -14.01 3.45 -6.19
CA VAL A 19 -14.23 2.93 -7.54
C VAL A 19 -15.00 1.62 -7.48
N HIS A 20 -16.28 1.69 -7.85
CA HIS A 20 -17.17 0.54 -7.90
C HIS A 20 -16.75 -0.46 -8.98
N VAL A 21 -16.63 -1.71 -8.57
CA VAL A 21 -16.29 -2.82 -9.47
C VAL A 21 -17.54 -3.34 -10.15
N SER A 22 -17.58 -3.25 -11.47
CA SER A 22 -18.64 -3.87 -12.29
C SER A 22 -18.49 -5.40 -12.33
N GLU A 23 -19.57 -6.11 -12.63
CA GLU A 23 -19.54 -7.58 -12.71
C GLU A 23 -18.69 -8.11 -13.89
N ASP A 24 -18.49 -7.29 -14.95
CA ASP A 24 -17.92 -7.71 -16.24
C ASP A 24 -16.43 -7.40 -16.43
N GLY A 25 -15.74 -6.94 -15.39
CA GLY A 25 -14.29 -6.75 -15.41
C GLY A 25 -13.87 -5.28 -15.47
N ASP A 26 -12.86 -4.97 -14.68
CA ASP A 26 -12.80 -3.67 -14.05
C ASP A 26 -11.64 -2.82 -14.54
N ARG A 27 -11.73 -2.51 -15.83
CA ARG A 27 -10.72 -1.73 -16.55
C ARG A 27 -10.42 -0.40 -15.85
N SER A 28 -11.45 0.27 -15.30
CA SER A 28 -11.29 1.54 -14.59
C SER A 28 -10.49 1.39 -13.28
N LYS A 29 -10.74 0.34 -12.50
CA LYS A 29 -9.97 0.07 -11.27
C LYS A 29 -8.55 -0.34 -11.60
N GLN A 30 -8.34 -1.16 -12.63
CA GLN A 30 -7.01 -1.49 -13.15
C GLN A 30 -6.25 -0.25 -13.67
N GLU A 31 -6.93 0.67 -14.36
CA GLU A 31 -6.33 1.92 -14.84
C GLU A 31 -5.95 2.84 -13.69
N LEU A 32 -6.80 2.95 -12.65
CA LEU A 32 -6.48 3.69 -11.44
C LEU A 32 -5.26 3.09 -10.72
N PHE A 33 -5.26 1.77 -10.46
CA PHE A 33 -4.12 1.07 -9.84
C PHE A 33 -2.83 1.29 -10.62
N ARG A 34 -2.90 1.18 -11.95
CA ARG A 34 -1.74 1.44 -12.82
C ARG A 34 -1.26 2.88 -12.70
N ASN A 35 -2.16 3.86 -12.72
CA ASN A 35 -1.80 5.27 -12.58
C ASN A 35 -1.16 5.55 -11.20
N MET A 36 -1.60 4.86 -10.15
CA MET A 36 -1.03 4.92 -8.81
C MET A 36 0.36 4.31 -8.71
N ILE A 37 0.66 3.25 -9.45
CA ILE A 37 2.02 2.68 -9.53
C ILE A 37 2.92 3.60 -10.37
N GLU A 38 2.40 4.13 -11.48
CA GLU A 38 3.12 5.00 -12.40
C GLU A 38 3.42 6.38 -11.81
N CYS A 39 2.66 6.85 -10.81
CA CYS A 39 2.92 8.16 -10.19
C CYS A 39 4.27 8.23 -9.44
N LEU A 40 4.88 7.09 -9.13
CA LEU A 40 6.19 7.01 -8.49
C LEU A 40 7.37 6.97 -9.49
N GLN A 41 7.09 7.15 -10.78
CA GLN A 41 8.13 7.23 -11.81
C GLN A 41 8.91 8.56 -11.76
N PRO A 42 10.10 8.65 -12.38
CA PRO A 42 10.85 9.90 -12.48
C PRO A 42 10.07 11.02 -13.16
N ALA A 43 10.41 12.28 -12.85
CA ALA A 43 9.80 13.45 -13.48
C ALA A 43 9.79 13.37 -15.01
N GLY A 44 8.69 13.80 -15.63
CA GLY A 44 8.53 13.85 -17.08
C GLY A 44 8.12 12.54 -17.76
N SER A 45 8.14 11.41 -17.03
CA SER A 45 7.68 10.11 -17.54
C SER A 45 6.23 9.77 -17.20
N PHE A 46 5.63 10.52 -16.28
CA PHE A 46 4.28 10.30 -15.77
C PHE A 46 3.30 11.38 -16.23
N LYS A 47 2.12 10.97 -16.70
CA LYS A 47 0.99 11.86 -16.98
C LYS A 47 -0.13 11.58 -15.98
N PRO A 48 -0.36 12.46 -14.98
CA PRO A 48 -1.40 12.22 -13.98
C PRO A 48 -2.78 12.26 -14.63
N LEU A 49 -3.62 11.26 -14.31
CA LEU A 49 -5.02 11.22 -14.77
C LEU A 49 -5.97 11.93 -13.81
N THR A 50 -5.54 12.15 -12.57
CA THR A 50 -6.35 12.78 -11.51
C THR A 50 -5.54 13.81 -10.72
N PRO A 51 -6.19 14.81 -10.08
CA PRO A 51 -5.51 15.73 -9.16
C PRO A 51 -4.80 15.02 -8.01
N PHE A 52 -5.37 13.89 -7.56
CA PHE A 52 -4.76 13.05 -6.53
C PHE A 52 -3.43 12.45 -7.00
N ALA A 53 -3.40 11.84 -8.18
CA ALA A 53 -2.18 11.28 -8.75
C ALA A 53 -1.11 12.37 -9.01
N ALA A 54 -1.54 13.58 -9.38
CA ALA A 54 -0.64 14.73 -9.52
C ALA A 54 -0.02 15.14 -8.16
N ALA A 55 -0.83 15.21 -7.11
CA ALA A 55 -0.37 15.55 -5.76
C ALA A 55 0.58 14.49 -5.19
N LEU A 56 0.27 13.21 -5.41
CA LEU A 56 1.11 12.10 -4.98
C LEU A 56 2.47 12.11 -5.71
N HIS A 57 2.46 12.34 -7.02
CA HIS A 57 3.67 12.49 -7.82
C HIS A 57 4.54 13.66 -7.35
N ASP A 58 3.96 14.84 -7.12
CA ASP A 58 4.70 16.02 -6.61
C ASP A 58 5.35 15.73 -5.25
N CYS A 59 4.61 15.11 -4.33
CA CYS A 59 5.16 14.72 -3.04
C CYS A 59 6.31 13.71 -3.18
N TRP A 60 6.17 12.73 -4.07
CA TRP A 60 7.21 11.76 -4.34
C TRP A 60 8.48 12.40 -4.93
N GLN A 61 8.36 13.32 -5.89
CA GLN A 61 9.53 14.02 -6.45
C GLN A 61 10.32 14.78 -5.38
N ARG A 62 9.64 15.33 -4.36
CA ARG A 62 10.33 15.98 -3.22
C ARG A 62 11.02 14.98 -2.30
N ILE A 63 10.47 13.77 -2.14
CA ILE A 63 11.10 12.69 -1.38
C ILE A 63 12.38 12.21 -2.07
N LEU A 64 12.35 12.11 -3.42
CA LEU A 64 13.49 11.69 -4.23
C LEU A 64 14.77 12.52 -4.03
N ILE A 65 14.66 13.75 -3.50
CA ILE A 65 15.81 14.62 -3.22
C ILE A 65 16.68 14.04 -2.09
N ASN A 66 16.06 13.43 -1.07
CA ASN A 66 16.76 13.03 0.16
C ASN A 66 16.75 11.52 0.42
N ILE A 67 15.89 10.76 -0.26
CA ILE A 67 15.82 9.31 -0.04
C ILE A 67 17.07 8.61 -0.59
N THR A 68 17.62 7.68 0.19
CA THR A 68 18.76 6.87 -0.26
C THR A 68 18.33 5.92 -1.39
N PRO A 69 19.24 5.52 -2.31
CA PRO A 69 18.88 4.59 -3.37
C PRO A 69 18.31 3.27 -2.86
N SER A 70 18.86 2.71 -1.79
CA SER A 70 18.39 1.43 -1.23
C SER A 70 17.02 1.54 -0.56
N CYS A 71 16.77 2.61 0.22
CA CYS A 71 15.45 2.90 0.78
C CYS A 71 14.41 3.15 -0.32
N ARG A 72 14.80 3.83 -1.41
CA ARG A 72 13.93 4.07 -2.57
C ARG A 72 13.49 2.76 -3.22
N GLU A 73 14.43 1.87 -3.55
CA GLU A 73 14.10 0.59 -4.18
C GLU A 73 13.20 -0.26 -3.27
N ARG A 74 13.51 -0.35 -1.97
CA ARG A 74 12.63 -1.03 -1.00
C ARG A 74 11.21 -0.46 -1.00
N PHE A 75 11.09 0.87 -0.99
CA PHE A 75 9.79 1.53 -0.95
C PHE A 75 9.00 1.22 -2.22
N LEU A 76 9.62 1.35 -3.40
CA LEU A 76 8.99 1.06 -4.69
C LEU A 76 8.55 -0.41 -4.78
N THR A 77 9.37 -1.35 -4.30
CA THR A 77 9.01 -2.77 -4.23
C THR A 77 7.81 -2.98 -3.30
N ALA A 78 7.88 -2.50 -2.07
CA ALA A 78 6.82 -2.69 -1.07
C ALA A 78 5.49 -2.07 -1.53
N TYR A 79 5.53 -0.88 -2.12
CA TYR A 79 4.38 -0.18 -2.66
C TYR A 79 3.76 -0.94 -3.85
N ARG A 80 4.59 -1.41 -4.79
CA ARG A 80 4.13 -2.22 -5.93
C ARG A 80 3.47 -3.52 -5.46
N THR A 81 4.12 -4.27 -4.57
CA THR A 81 3.59 -5.53 -4.05
C THR A 81 2.26 -5.33 -3.31
N SER A 82 2.15 -4.27 -2.50
CA SER A 82 0.90 -3.97 -1.80
C SER A 82 -0.21 -3.59 -2.80
N SER A 83 0.11 -2.76 -3.80
CA SER A 83 -0.84 -2.36 -4.86
C SER A 83 -1.33 -3.57 -5.67
N GLU A 84 -0.43 -4.46 -6.06
CA GLU A 84 -0.77 -5.69 -6.80
C GLU A 84 -1.62 -6.64 -5.96
N ALA A 85 -1.35 -6.76 -4.66
CA ALA A 85 -2.13 -7.59 -3.74
C ALA A 85 -3.59 -7.09 -3.61
N VAL A 86 -3.79 -5.78 -3.43
CA VAL A 86 -5.15 -5.21 -3.39
C VAL A 86 -5.86 -5.37 -4.73
N LEU A 87 -5.17 -5.08 -5.84
CA LEU A 87 -5.74 -5.26 -7.17
C LEU A 87 -6.20 -6.70 -7.40
N LEU A 88 -5.37 -7.69 -7.09
CA LEU A 88 -5.67 -9.12 -7.30
C LEU A 88 -6.93 -9.56 -6.55
N HIS A 89 -7.14 -9.04 -5.35
CA HIS A 89 -8.37 -9.28 -4.60
C HIS A 89 -9.57 -8.63 -5.25
N ASP A 90 -9.44 -7.36 -5.60
CA ASP A 90 -10.56 -6.57 -6.06
C ASP A 90 -11.02 -6.96 -7.46
N VAL A 91 -10.14 -7.41 -8.34
CA VAL A 91 -10.54 -7.83 -9.70
C VAL A 91 -11.04 -9.27 -9.75
N ASN A 92 -10.71 -10.12 -8.77
CA ASN A 92 -11.12 -11.52 -8.78
C ASN A 92 -12.50 -11.70 -8.11
N PRO A 93 -13.57 -12.02 -8.88
CA PRO A 93 -14.91 -12.12 -8.32
C PRO A 93 -15.07 -13.22 -7.26
N LYS A 94 -14.21 -14.25 -7.28
CA LYS A 94 -14.22 -15.30 -6.25
C LYS A 94 -13.75 -14.74 -4.92
N ASN A 95 -12.64 -13.99 -4.92
CA ASN A 95 -12.06 -13.40 -3.71
C ASN A 95 -13.08 -12.47 -3.02
N ARG A 96 -13.87 -11.73 -3.78
CA ARG A 96 -14.94 -10.85 -3.23
C ARG A 96 -16.13 -11.59 -2.62
N ARG A 97 -16.31 -12.88 -2.94
CA ARG A 97 -17.51 -13.66 -2.56
C ARG A 97 -17.21 -14.79 -1.57
N THR A 98 -15.95 -15.05 -1.26
CA THR A 98 -15.53 -16.15 -0.38
C THR A 98 -14.67 -15.63 0.75
N VAL A 99 -15.02 -16.00 1.98
CA VAL A 99 -14.17 -15.76 3.15
C VAL A 99 -12.99 -16.73 3.10
N PRO A 100 -11.74 -16.24 3.07
CA PRO A 100 -10.55 -17.11 3.09
C PRO A 100 -10.41 -17.83 4.44
N ASP A 101 -9.65 -18.93 4.47
CA ASP A 101 -9.19 -19.50 5.74
C ASP A 101 -8.21 -18.54 6.45
N LEU A 102 -7.99 -18.76 7.74
CA LEU A 102 -7.20 -17.85 8.58
C LEU A 102 -5.75 -17.66 8.09
N GLU A 103 -5.09 -18.72 7.62
CA GLU A 103 -3.70 -18.61 7.16
C GLU A 103 -3.61 -17.83 5.85
N THR A 104 -4.53 -18.09 4.93
CA THR A 104 -4.67 -17.32 3.69
C THR A 104 -5.00 -15.85 3.98
N TYR A 105 -5.92 -15.60 4.91
CA TYR A 105 -6.28 -14.26 5.34
C TYR A 105 -5.07 -13.49 5.88
N ILE A 106 -4.30 -14.07 6.80
CA ILE A 106 -3.13 -13.41 7.41
C ILE A 106 -2.10 -13.02 6.34
N LYS A 107 -1.74 -13.97 5.45
CA LYS A 107 -0.77 -13.71 4.36
C LYS A 107 -1.24 -12.58 3.45
N PHE A 108 -2.53 -12.58 3.13
CA PHE A 108 -3.13 -11.57 2.29
C PHE A 108 -3.21 -10.20 2.99
N ARG A 109 -3.61 -10.17 4.27
CA ARG A 109 -3.80 -8.94 5.05
C ARG A 109 -2.50 -8.16 5.23
N ARG A 110 -1.37 -8.87 5.37
CA ARG A 110 -0.03 -8.26 5.48
C ARG A 110 0.33 -7.35 4.31
N HIS A 111 -0.24 -7.56 3.12
CA HIS A 111 0.02 -6.72 1.95
C HIS A 111 -1.11 -5.73 1.65
N THR A 112 -2.34 -6.06 2.01
CA THR A 112 -3.51 -5.27 1.57
C THR A 112 -3.88 -4.12 2.49
N GLY A 113 -3.28 -4.04 3.68
CA GLY A 113 -3.35 -2.84 4.52
C GLY A 113 -2.35 -1.75 4.15
N PHE A 114 -1.57 -1.90 3.08
CA PHE A 114 -0.49 -0.99 2.68
C PHE A 114 0.56 -0.70 3.78
N ALA A 115 0.63 -1.51 4.83
CA ALA A 115 1.62 -1.37 5.90
C ALA A 115 3.09 -1.58 5.44
N PRO A 116 3.42 -2.50 4.50
CA PRO A 116 4.80 -2.70 4.08
C PRO A 116 5.54 -1.42 3.61
N PRO A 117 5.00 -0.57 2.71
CA PRO A 117 5.66 0.68 2.34
C PRO A 117 5.78 1.66 3.51
N VAL A 118 4.91 1.59 4.53
CA VAL A 118 5.03 2.40 5.77
C VAL A 118 6.32 2.07 6.50
N TYR A 119 6.60 0.78 6.72
CA TYR A 119 7.77 0.38 7.50
C TYR A 119 9.07 0.78 6.83
N VAL A 120 9.11 0.75 5.49
CA VAL A 120 10.24 1.30 4.73
C VAL A 120 10.28 2.82 4.87
N PHE A 121 9.14 3.51 4.85
CA PHE A 121 9.10 4.96 4.95
C PHE A 121 9.58 5.51 6.30
N ILE A 122 9.51 4.71 7.37
CA ILE A 122 10.11 5.06 8.68
C ILE A 122 11.62 5.26 8.55
N GLU A 123 12.30 4.45 7.74
CA GLU A 123 13.74 4.60 7.46
C GLU A 123 14.05 5.99 6.90
N TYR A 124 13.26 6.43 5.91
CA TYR A 124 13.38 7.77 5.32
C TYR A 124 13.08 8.88 6.34
N CYS A 125 11.98 8.76 7.11
CA CYS A 125 11.55 9.79 8.05
C CYS A 125 12.53 10.00 9.22
N LEU A 126 13.25 8.95 9.61
CA LEU A 126 14.23 8.99 10.70
C LEU A 126 15.65 9.31 10.23
N GLU A 127 15.84 9.55 8.92
CA GLU A 127 17.15 9.84 8.32
C GLU A 127 18.19 8.77 8.68
N LEU A 128 17.79 7.51 8.73
CA LEU A 128 18.68 6.41 9.09
C LEU A 128 19.63 6.10 7.93
N ASP A 129 20.93 6.08 8.24
CA ASP A 129 21.97 5.68 7.29
C ASP A 129 21.90 4.18 7.02
N SER A 130 21.12 3.81 6.01
CA SER A 130 20.94 2.47 5.42
C SER A 130 20.62 1.33 6.39
N LEU A 131 19.41 0.79 6.30
CA LEU A 131 19.00 -0.43 7.01
C LEU A 131 19.21 -1.71 6.21
N ASP A 132 20.12 -1.72 5.22
CA ASP A 132 20.28 -2.85 4.29
C ASP A 132 20.52 -4.19 5.01
N GLU A 133 21.38 -4.22 6.03
CA GLU A 133 21.63 -5.41 6.84
C GLU A 133 20.39 -5.86 7.62
N CYS A 134 19.62 -4.92 8.17
CA CYS A 134 18.37 -5.24 8.86
C CYS A 134 17.36 -5.86 7.89
N TRP A 135 17.18 -5.27 6.71
CA TRP A 135 16.22 -5.77 5.72
C TRP A 135 16.58 -7.14 5.13
N THR A 136 17.84 -7.58 5.25
CA THR A 136 18.24 -8.95 4.87
C THR A 136 18.11 -9.95 6.00
N ASN A 137 18.05 -9.50 7.26
CA ASN A 137 17.93 -10.33 8.45
C ASN A 137 16.50 -10.87 8.65
N ASP A 138 16.36 -12.20 8.77
CA ASP A 138 15.04 -12.83 8.89
C ASP A 138 14.33 -12.55 10.23
N THR A 139 15.09 -12.30 11.30
CA THR A 139 14.50 -11.87 12.58
C THR A 139 13.87 -10.49 12.44
N PHE A 140 14.56 -9.56 11.76
CA PHE A 140 14.01 -8.23 11.52
C PHE A 140 12.76 -8.28 10.63
N LYS A 141 12.77 -9.07 9.56
CA LYS A 141 11.57 -9.29 8.72
C LYS A 141 10.41 -9.88 9.53
N SER A 142 10.70 -10.85 10.40
CA SER A 142 9.68 -11.44 11.27
C SER A 142 9.10 -10.42 12.26
N LEU A 143 9.93 -9.50 12.79
CA LEU A 143 9.45 -8.41 13.65
C LEU A 143 8.55 -7.43 12.89
N VAL A 144 8.87 -7.11 11.63
CA VAL A 144 8.02 -6.28 10.76
C VAL A 144 6.68 -6.97 10.52
N ASP A 145 6.68 -8.29 10.26
CA ASP A 145 5.45 -9.07 10.12
C ASP A 145 4.60 -9.05 11.40
N ILE A 146 5.21 -9.24 12.58
CA ILE A 146 4.50 -9.21 13.87
C ILE A 146 3.90 -7.81 14.13
N ALA A 147 4.66 -6.75 13.86
CA ALA A 147 4.16 -5.38 13.99
C ALA A 147 2.97 -5.12 13.05
N ASN A 148 3.05 -5.62 11.82
CA ASN A 148 1.99 -5.54 10.84
C ASN A 148 0.74 -6.30 11.26
N ASP A 149 0.90 -7.54 11.76
CA ASP A 149 -0.19 -8.35 12.27
C ASP A 149 -0.88 -7.63 13.44
N ALA A 150 -0.11 -7.10 14.39
CA ALA A 150 -0.66 -6.37 15.54
C ALA A 150 -1.47 -5.13 15.10
N ALA A 151 -0.94 -4.32 14.18
CA ALA A 151 -1.63 -3.16 13.64
C ALA A 151 -2.90 -3.54 12.86
N SER A 152 -2.82 -4.61 12.05
CA SER A 152 -3.93 -5.13 11.27
C SER A 152 -5.05 -5.67 12.15
N TRP A 153 -4.74 -6.43 13.20
CA TRP A 153 -5.74 -6.94 14.14
C TRP A 153 -6.38 -5.83 14.97
N ALA A 154 -5.62 -4.81 15.37
CA ALA A 154 -6.17 -3.64 16.04
C ALA A 154 -7.17 -2.90 15.13
N ASN A 155 -6.82 -2.74 13.85
CA ASN A 155 -7.71 -2.17 12.84
C ASN A 155 -8.99 -3.00 12.66
N VAL A 156 -8.88 -4.31 12.42
CA VAL A 156 -10.03 -5.22 12.29
C VAL A 156 -10.92 -5.16 13.53
N SER A 157 -10.34 -5.21 14.73
CA SER A 157 -11.07 -5.11 15.99
C SER A 157 -11.86 -3.79 16.09
N TYR A 158 -11.24 -2.67 15.73
CA TYR A 158 -11.90 -1.37 15.72
C TYR A 158 -13.11 -1.34 14.77
N PHE A 159 -12.95 -1.77 13.51
CA PHE A 159 -14.05 -1.82 12.55
C PHE A 159 -15.15 -2.78 12.99
N THR A 160 -14.77 -3.89 13.63
CA THR A 160 -15.71 -4.88 14.19
C THR A 160 -16.58 -4.29 15.28
N GLN A 161 -15.98 -3.65 16.27
CA GLN A 161 -16.69 -3.07 17.42
C GLN A 161 -17.63 -1.94 16.99
N ASN A 162 -17.23 -1.17 15.98
CA ASN A 162 -18.02 -0.05 15.47
C ASN A 162 -19.04 -0.45 14.38
N LYS A 163 -19.15 -1.74 14.03
CA LYS A 163 -20.05 -2.27 12.98
C LYS A 163 -19.87 -1.56 11.63
N LEU A 164 -18.64 -1.19 11.30
CA LEU A 164 -18.28 -0.46 10.07
C LEU A 164 -17.94 -1.41 8.91
N PHE A 165 -18.42 -2.66 8.94
CA PHE A 165 -18.14 -3.62 7.89
C PHE A 165 -18.89 -3.30 6.60
N SER A 166 -18.15 -3.08 5.54
CA SER A 166 -18.64 -3.10 4.15
C SER A 166 -17.90 -4.11 3.29
N ASP A 167 -16.90 -4.83 3.83
CA ASP A 167 -15.94 -5.60 3.06
C ASP A 167 -15.54 -6.92 3.76
N VAL A 168 -15.35 -7.99 2.98
CA VAL A 168 -14.86 -9.32 3.39
C VAL A 168 -13.37 -9.32 3.78
N ARG A 169 -12.66 -8.20 3.59
CA ARG A 169 -11.27 -7.99 4.04
C ARG A 169 -11.10 -7.82 5.56
N ASN A 170 -12.19 -7.70 6.33
CA ASN A 170 -12.17 -7.51 7.78
C ASN A 170 -12.94 -8.61 8.51
#